data_AF-A0A6I5N4T9-F1
#
_entry.id   AF-A0A6I5N4T9-F1
#
_cell.length_a   1.000
_cell.length_b   1.000
_cell.length_c   1.000
_cell.angle_alpha   90.00
_cell.angle_beta   90.00
_cell.angle_gamma   90.00
#
_symmetry.space_group_name_H-M   'P 1'
#
loop_
_entity.id
_entity.type
_entity.pdbx_description
1 polymer ?
#
loop_
_entity_poly.entity_id
_entity_poly.type
_entity_poly.pdbx_seq_one_letter_code
_entity_poly.pdbx_strand_id
1 'polypeptide(L)'
;MPRIVLIAGFEAFNTDLYRQAAAAARRPELSIDIFCDRDLATQPDAVAAALAEADVFFASLIFDYDQVRWLCDRVQQVPVRLIFESALELMALTQLGKFVIGEKPKGMPKPVQFILSKFGSGREEDRLAGYLSFLKVGPKLLKFVPARKVQDLRNWLIIYGYWNAGGPENVTAMFNIIAEKYLGLSVEDIPPVVETPAMGLLHPEYGGYFESPVEYLAWYRECREEAGDKEEGGDNKEGGDNEEGGDNGWE
;
A
#
# COMPACT_ATOMS: atom_id res chain seq x y z
N MET A 1 -6.73 20.37 -11.98
CA MET A 1 -6.76 19.74 -10.64
C MET A 1 -5.78 18.58 -10.69
N PRO A 2 -4.80 18.51 -9.77
CA PRO A 2 -3.87 17.40 -9.72
C PRO A 2 -4.53 16.02 -9.77
N ARG A 3 -4.01 15.10 -10.59
CA ARG A 3 -4.54 13.75 -10.77
C ARG A 3 -3.48 12.67 -10.56
N ILE A 4 -3.81 11.69 -9.71
CA ILE A 4 -3.08 10.44 -9.54
C ILE A 4 -3.85 9.33 -10.24
N VAL A 5 -3.19 8.56 -11.10
CA VAL A 5 -3.73 7.35 -11.71
C VAL A 5 -2.95 6.15 -11.21
N LEU A 6 -3.62 5.22 -10.53
CA LEU A 6 -3.06 3.96 -10.06
C LEU A 6 -3.58 2.80 -10.92
N ILE A 7 -2.67 1.94 -11.40
CA ILE A 7 -3.00 0.69 -12.10
C ILE A 7 -2.28 -0.48 -11.41
N ALA A 8 -3.03 -1.38 -10.78
CA ALA A 8 -2.49 -2.57 -10.13
C ALA A 8 -2.77 -3.84 -10.96
N GLY A 9 -1.72 -4.57 -11.34
CA GLY A 9 -1.84 -5.86 -12.01
C GLY A 9 -1.84 -7.02 -11.04
N PHE A 10 -2.44 -8.15 -11.42
CA PHE A 10 -2.57 -9.35 -10.57
C PHE A 10 -3.22 -9.14 -9.18
N GLU A 11 -3.64 -7.93 -8.84
CA GLU A 11 -4.22 -7.51 -7.55
C GLU A 11 -5.64 -6.95 -7.72
N ALA A 12 -6.37 -7.42 -8.74
CA ALA A 12 -7.76 -6.99 -8.97
C ALA A 12 -8.69 -7.28 -7.75
N PHE A 13 -8.30 -8.21 -6.88
CA PHE A 13 -9.00 -8.49 -5.62
C PHE A 13 -8.79 -7.40 -4.54
N ASN A 14 -7.72 -6.61 -4.64
CA ASN A 14 -7.42 -5.49 -3.74
C ASN A 14 -8.00 -4.15 -4.26
N THR A 15 -8.66 -4.12 -5.42
CA THR A 15 -9.12 -2.86 -6.02
C THR A 15 -10.07 -2.08 -5.12
N ASP A 16 -10.93 -2.76 -4.36
CA ASP A 16 -11.83 -2.09 -3.42
C ASP A 16 -11.08 -1.46 -2.25
N LEU A 17 -10.02 -2.10 -1.76
CA LEU A 17 -9.11 -1.52 -0.76
C LEU A 17 -8.45 -0.25 -1.30
N TYR A 18 -7.93 -0.29 -2.53
CA TYR A 18 -7.31 0.89 -3.15
C TYR A 18 -8.31 2.03 -3.37
N ARG A 19 -9.57 1.73 -3.72
CA ARG A 19 -10.65 2.73 -3.83
C ARG A 19 -11.00 3.33 -2.48
N GLN A 20 -11.05 2.53 -1.42
CA GLN A 20 -11.27 3.02 -0.06
C GLN A 20 -10.14 3.94 0.38
N ALA A 21 -8.89 3.55 0.12
CA ALA A 21 -7.72 4.38 0.41
C ALA A 21 -7.72 5.69 -0.40
N ALA A 22 -8.09 5.63 -1.68
CA ALA A 22 -8.25 6.82 -2.53
C ALA A 22 -9.34 7.76 -2.00
N ALA A 23 -10.47 7.20 -1.53
CA ALA A 23 -11.55 7.97 -0.94
C ALA A 23 -11.12 8.63 0.39
N ALA A 24 -10.34 7.92 1.22
CA ALA A 24 -9.80 8.46 2.47
C ALA A 24 -8.75 9.56 2.24
N ALA A 25 -7.99 9.50 1.15
CA ALA A 25 -7.03 10.54 0.75
C ALA A 25 -7.67 11.72 0.00
N ARG A 26 -8.96 11.60 -0.37
CA ARG A 26 -9.67 12.56 -1.24
C ARG A 26 -9.77 13.94 -0.59
N ARG A 27 -9.61 14.95 -1.43
CA ARG A 27 -9.76 16.37 -1.09
C ARG A 27 -10.22 17.16 -2.32
N PRO A 28 -10.78 18.37 -2.17
CA PRO A 28 -11.31 19.15 -3.30
C PRO A 28 -10.30 19.37 -4.42
N GLU A 29 -9.01 19.41 -4.10
CA GLU A 29 -7.91 19.71 -5.02
C GLU A 29 -7.22 18.46 -5.61
N LEU A 30 -7.67 17.24 -5.29
CA LEU A 30 -7.01 16.00 -5.74
C LEU A 30 -8.01 15.00 -6.35
N SER A 31 -7.69 14.52 -7.54
CA SER A 31 -8.33 13.35 -8.16
C SER A 31 -7.45 12.13 -8.01
N ILE A 32 -8.03 10.99 -7.65
CA ILE A 32 -7.34 9.71 -7.60
C ILE A 32 -8.21 8.69 -8.35
N ASP A 33 -7.68 8.18 -9.46
CA ASP A 33 -8.34 7.20 -10.32
C ASP A 33 -7.65 5.84 -10.15
N ILE A 34 -8.46 4.81 -9.85
CA ILE A 34 -7.98 3.45 -9.56
C ILE A 34 -8.44 2.51 -10.66
N PHE A 35 -7.48 1.84 -11.30
CA PHE A 35 -7.68 0.80 -12.30
C PHE A 35 -6.90 -0.47 -11.91
N CYS A 36 -7.24 -1.57 -12.57
CA CYS A 36 -6.47 -2.80 -12.58
C CYS A 36 -6.03 -3.17 -14.02
N ASP A 37 -5.17 -4.16 -14.15
CA ASP A 37 -4.74 -4.71 -15.45
C ASP A 37 -5.92 -5.09 -16.37
N ARG A 38 -7.02 -5.62 -15.83
CA ARG A 38 -8.23 -5.95 -16.61
C ARG A 38 -8.88 -4.73 -17.25
N ASP A 39 -8.76 -3.56 -16.62
CA ASP A 39 -9.34 -2.32 -17.14
C ASP A 39 -8.63 -1.85 -18.42
N LEU A 40 -7.34 -2.18 -18.58
CA LEU A 40 -6.59 -1.90 -19.81
C LEU A 40 -7.20 -2.61 -21.04
N ALA A 41 -7.83 -3.77 -20.83
CA ALA A 41 -8.50 -4.51 -21.90
C ALA A 41 -9.98 -4.16 -22.01
N THR A 42 -10.68 -3.96 -20.89
CA THR A 42 -12.14 -3.81 -20.86
C THR A 42 -12.63 -2.37 -21.03
N GLN A 43 -11.80 -1.38 -20.68
CA GLN A 43 -12.12 0.05 -20.80
C GLN A 43 -10.88 0.90 -21.20
N PRO A 44 -10.18 0.56 -22.30
CA PRO A 44 -8.93 1.20 -22.70
C PRO A 44 -9.05 2.73 -22.90
N ASP A 45 -10.19 3.20 -23.41
CA ASP A 45 -10.41 4.63 -23.67
C ASP A 45 -10.52 5.44 -22.36
N ALA A 46 -11.15 4.87 -21.33
CA ALA A 46 -11.26 5.51 -20.03
C ALA A 46 -9.88 5.61 -19.36
N VAL A 47 -9.08 4.54 -19.43
CA VAL A 47 -7.70 4.54 -18.89
C VAL A 47 -6.84 5.54 -19.66
N ALA A 48 -6.94 5.58 -20.99
CA ALA A 48 -6.18 6.52 -21.80
C ALA A 48 -6.51 7.98 -21.46
N ALA A 49 -7.80 8.30 -21.29
CA ALA A 49 -8.24 9.64 -20.89
C ALA A 49 -7.72 10.02 -19.50
N ALA A 50 -7.75 9.07 -18.53
CA ALA A 50 -7.20 9.31 -17.20
C ALA A 50 -5.70 9.59 -17.23
N LEU A 51 -4.93 8.79 -17.98
CA LEU A 51 -3.47 8.93 -18.13
C LEU A 51 -3.07 10.21 -18.87
N ALA A 52 -3.88 10.69 -19.83
CA ALA A 52 -3.60 11.92 -20.57
C ALA A 52 -3.59 13.17 -19.70
N GLU A 53 -4.37 13.18 -18.62
CA GLU A 53 -4.47 14.28 -17.66
C GLU A 53 -3.74 13.97 -16.34
N ALA A 54 -2.98 12.88 -16.26
CA ALA A 54 -2.32 12.46 -15.03
C ALA A 54 -1.08 13.32 -14.73
N ASP A 55 -0.96 13.74 -13.48
CA ASP A 55 0.27 14.33 -12.93
C ASP A 55 1.18 13.25 -12.32
N VAL A 56 0.55 12.18 -11.80
CA VAL A 56 1.22 11.01 -11.23
C VAL A 56 0.63 9.74 -11.83
N PHE A 57 1.52 8.89 -12.34
CA PHE A 57 1.22 7.52 -12.72
C PHE A 57 1.87 6.57 -11.71
N PHE A 58 1.04 5.71 -11.11
CA PHE A 58 1.47 4.66 -10.22
C PHE A 58 1.11 3.30 -10.83
N ALA A 59 2.07 2.39 -10.95
CA ALA A 59 1.82 1.03 -11.40
C ALA A 59 2.55 0.00 -10.57
N SER A 60 1.91 -1.15 -10.37
CA SER A 60 2.54 -2.31 -9.76
C SER A 60 2.08 -3.60 -10.43
N LEU A 61 2.98 -4.58 -10.51
CA LEU A 61 2.68 -5.94 -10.99
C LEU A 61 2.10 -6.02 -12.41
N ILE A 62 2.55 -5.15 -13.33
CA ILE A 62 2.15 -5.21 -14.75
C ILE A 62 3.18 -5.98 -15.57
N PHE A 63 2.80 -7.14 -16.11
CA PHE A 63 3.71 -8.05 -16.84
C PHE A 63 3.25 -8.49 -18.22
N ASP A 64 1.96 -8.30 -18.56
CA ASP A 64 1.48 -8.65 -19.89
C ASP A 64 2.15 -7.77 -20.96
N TYR A 65 2.71 -8.40 -22.00
CA TYR A 65 3.54 -7.71 -22.99
C TYR A 65 2.80 -6.58 -23.70
N ASP A 66 1.56 -6.83 -24.14
CA ASP A 66 0.78 -5.86 -24.90
C ASP A 66 0.39 -4.68 -24.01
N GLN A 67 -0.02 -4.97 -22.77
CA GLN A 67 -0.31 -3.93 -21.76
C GLN A 67 0.92 -3.08 -21.43
N VAL A 68 2.08 -3.72 -21.22
CA VAL A 68 3.36 -3.04 -20.95
C VAL A 68 3.72 -2.10 -22.09
N ARG A 69 3.65 -2.57 -23.34
CA ARG A 69 3.94 -1.75 -24.53
C ARG A 69 2.97 -0.58 -24.64
N TRP A 70 1.68 -0.85 -24.47
CA TRP A 70 0.63 0.17 -24.53
C TRP A 70 0.82 1.28 -23.49
N LEU A 71 1.21 0.91 -22.26
CA LEU A 71 1.51 1.84 -21.18
C LEU A 71 2.79 2.62 -21.45
N CYS A 72 3.87 1.97 -21.89
CA CYS A 72 5.15 2.63 -22.17
C CYS A 72 5.01 3.79 -23.16
N ASP A 73 4.11 3.68 -24.13
CA ASP A 73 3.87 4.75 -25.12
C ASP A 73 3.09 5.94 -24.54
N ARG A 74 2.28 5.72 -23.50
CA ARG A 74 1.33 6.73 -22.97
C ARG A 74 1.81 7.41 -21.71
N VAL A 75 2.57 6.72 -20.86
CA VAL A 75 2.92 7.26 -19.55
C VAL A 75 4.14 8.17 -19.58
N GLN A 76 4.89 8.22 -20.70
CA GLN A 76 6.12 9.02 -20.80
C GLN A 76 5.93 10.52 -20.54
N GLN A 77 4.78 11.08 -20.90
CA GLN A 77 4.46 12.48 -20.64
C GLN A 77 4.09 12.78 -19.18
N VAL A 78 3.81 11.75 -18.38
CA VAL A 78 3.39 11.90 -16.99
C VAL A 78 4.61 12.34 -16.15
N PRO A 79 4.56 13.50 -15.47
CA PRO A 79 5.72 14.06 -14.77
C PRO A 79 6.30 13.17 -13.67
N VAL A 80 5.42 12.51 -12.91
CA VAL A 80 5.79 11.60 -11.84
C VAL A 80 5.32 10.18 -12.17
N ARG A 81 6.26 9.24 -12.18
CA ARG A 81 6.05 7.85 -12.58
C ARG A 81 6.65 6.95 -11.53
N LEU A 82 5.80 6.20 -10.85
CA LEU A 82 6.15 5.27 -9.78
C LEU A 82 5.76 3.87 -10.24
N ILE A 83 6.73 3.10 -10.74
CA ILE A 83 6.49 1.74 -11.22
C ILE A 83 7.26 0.76 -10.34
N PHE A 84 6.54 -0.09 -9.64
CA PHE A 84 7.08 -1.08 -8.72
C PHE A 84 6.79 -2.49 -9.23
N GLU A 85 7.70 -3.44 -8.99
CA GLU A 85 7.57 -4.87 -9.33
C GLU A 85 6.80 -5.17 -10.64
N SER A 86 7.18 -4.55 -11.77
CA SER A 86 6.53 -4.74 -13.07
C SER A 86 7.54 -5.21 -14.12
N ALA A 87 7.15 -5.33 -15.38
CA ALA A 87 8.09 -5.58 -16.47
C ALA A 87 9.22 -4.53 -16.48
N LEU A 88 10.45 -4.97 -16.75
CA LEU A 88 11.65 -4.14 -16.63
C LEU A 88 11.59 -2.90 -17.53
N GLU A 89 10.98 -3.01 -18.71
CA GLU A 89 10.79 -1.89 -19.63
C GLU A 89 9.89 -0.81 -19.04
N LEU A 90 8.84 -1.19 -18.30
CA LEU A 90 7.95 -0.26 -17.64
C LEU A 90 8.58 0.33 -16.37
N MET A 91 9.26 -0.51 -15.57
CA MET A 91 10.01 -0.07 -14.39
C MET A 91 11.08 0.97 -14.74
N ALA A 92 11.72 0.84 -15.90
CA ALA A 92 12.71 1.80 -16.39
C ALA A 92 12.15 3.21 -16.63
N LEU A 93 10.83 3.37 -16.73
CA LEU A 93 10.17 4.68 -16.84
C LEU A 93 9.97 5.38 -15.50
N THR A 94 10.38 4.78 -14.38
CA THR A 94 10.25 5.38 -13.05
C THR A 94 11.01 6.70 -12.97
N GLN A 95 10.29 7.76 -12.63
CA GLN A 95 10.80 9.11 -12.47
C GLN A 95 10.05 9.83 -11.35
N LEU A 96 10.79 10.38 -10.41
CA LEU A 96 10.27 11.12 -9.26
C LEU A 96 11.19 12.33 -9.02
N GLY A 97 10.75 13.53 -9.38
CA GLY A 97 11.60 14.72 -9.30
C GLY A 97 12.91 14.54 -10.08
N LYS A 98 14.06 14.62 -9.40
CA LYS A 98 15.41 14.40 -9.98
C LYS A 98 15.85 12.93 -9.97
N PHE A 99 15.07 12.05 -9.36
CA PHE A 99 15.36 10.62 -9.34
C PHE A 99 14.74 9.96 -10.58
N VAL A 100 15.55 9.27 -11.37
CA VAL A 100 15.14 8.52 -12.56
C VAL A 100 15.85 7.18 -12.54
N ILE A 101 15.12 6.08 -12.73
CA ILE A 101 15.73 4.75 -12.85
C ILE A 101 16.47 4.66 -14.19
N GLY A 102 17.68 4.09 -14.16
CA GLY A 102 18.52 3.93 -15.36
C GLY A 102 19.42 5.14 -15.67
N GLU A 103 19.15 6.31 -15.09
CA GLU A 103 20.04 7.46 -15.20
C GLU A 103 21.13 7.48 -14.12
N LYS A 104 22.27 8.10 -14.45
CA LYS A 104 23.36 8.39 -13.52
C LYS A 104 23.38 9.89 -13.21
N PRO A 105 22.55 10.38 -12.27
CA PRO A 105 22.52 11.79 -11.95
C PRO A 105 23.87 12.27 -11.41
N LYS A 106 24.37 13.37 -11.99
CA LYS A 106 25.61 14.04 -11.55
C LYS A 106 25.43 14.57 -10.12
N GLY A 107 26.39 14.29 -9.23
CA GLY A 107 26.39 14.77 -7.84
C GLY A 107 25.80 13.82 -6.79
N MET A 108 25.27 12.67 -7.21
CA MET A 108 24.80 11.62 -6.31
C MET A 108 25.98 10.85 -5.66
N PRO A 109 25.90 10.40 -4.40
CA PRO A 109 27.00 9.68 -3.76
C PRO A 109 27.36 8.38 -4.50
N LYS A 110 28.66 8.04 -4.54
CA LYS A 110 29.17 6.84 -5.23
C LYS A 110 28.44 5.53 -4.85
N PRO A 111 28.12 5.25 -3.58
CA PRO A 111 27.39 4.03 -3.22
C PRO A 111 26.00 3.97 -3.85
N VAL A 112 25.30 5.10 -3.90
CA VAL A 112 23.97 5.19 -4.52
C VAL A 112 24.10 5.05 -6.04
N GLN A 113 25.06 5.73 -6.67
CA GLN A 113 25.32 5.59 -8.10
C GLN A 113 25.68 4.16 -8.51
N PHE A 114 26.43 3.45 -7.67
CA PHE A 114 26.79 2.05 -7.90
C PHE A 114 25.55 1.17 -7.95
N ILE A 115 24.66 1.31 -6.96
CA ILE A 115 23.42 0.52 -6.95
C ILE A 115 22.52 0.93 -8.12
N LEU A 116 22.42 2.24 -8.41
CA LEU A 116 21.60 2.70 -9.55
C LEU A 116 22.10 2.17 -10.90
N SER A 117 23.42 2.03 -11.05
CA SER A 117 24.00 1.47 -12.27
C SER A 117 23.59 0.03 -12.54
N LYS A 118 23.23 -0.74 -11.49
CA LYS A 118 22.75 -2.11 -11.62
C LYS A 118 21.36 -2.19 -12.27
N PHE A 119 20.56 -1.12 -12.22
CA PHE A 119 19.30 -1.05 -12.95
C PHE A 119 19.47 -0.96 -14.46
N GLY A 120 20.57 -0.35 -14.93
CA GLY A 120 20.80 -0.08 -16.36
C GLY A 120 21.64 -1.12 -17.10
N SER A 121 22.49 -1.89 -16.41
CA SER A 121 23.49 -2.76 -17.04
C SER A 121 23.30 -4.24 -16.72
N GLY A 122 23.50 -5.14 -17.69
CA GLY A 122 23.62 -6.58 -17.46
C GLY A 122 22.43 -7.39 -17.98
N ARG A 123 22.36 -8.66 -17.55
CA ARG A 123 21.21 -9.55 -17.81
C ARG A 123 20.00 -9.06 -17.02
N GLU A 124 18.79 -9.42 -17.43
CA GLU A 124 17.55 -9.06 -16.72
C GLU A 124 17.58 -9.48 -15.24
N GLU A 125 18.13 -10.66 -14.95
CA GLU A 125 18.36 -11.17 -13.60
C GLU A 125 19.22 -10.22 -12.74
N ASP A 126 20.29 -9.66 -13.31
CA ASP A 126 21.18 -8.73 -12.61
C ASP A 126 20.46 -7.43 -12.22
N ARG A 127 19.55 -6.96 -13.09
CA ARG A 127 18.74 -5.75 -12.86
C ARG A 127 17.75 -5.96 -11.73
N LEU A 128 17.05 -7.10 -11.73
CA LEU A 128 16.11 -7.46 -10.68
C LEU A 128 16.82 -7.70 -9.34
N ALA A 129 17.97 -8.39 -9.35
CA ALA A 129 18.79 -8.56 -8.14
C ALA A 129 19.29 -7.22 -7.60
N GLY A 130 19.69 -6.30 -8.49
CA GLY A 130 20.04 -4.92 -8.15
C GLY A 130 18.89 -4.18 -7.48
N TYR A 131 17.68 -4.32 -8.02
CA TYR A 131 16.44 -3.75 -7.46
C TYR A 131 16.16 -4.23 -6.05
N LEU A 132 16.07 -5.54 -5.85
CA LEU A 132 15.75 -6.13 -4.56
C LEU A 132 16.81 -5.79 -3.50
N SER A 133 18.09 -5.84 -3.89
CA SER A 133 19.18 -5.42 -3.02
C SER A 133 19.02 -3.97 -2.61
N PHE A 134 18.67 -3.08 -3.55
CA PHE A 134 18.50 -1.67 -3.27
C PHE A 134 17.35 -1.37 -2.32
N LEU A 135 16.20 -2.03 -2.48
CA LEU A 135 15.07 -1.88 -1.57
C LEU A 135 15.47 -2.26 -0.13
N LYS A 136 16.27 -3.32 0.01
CA LYS A 136 16.73 -3.81 1.32
C LYS A 136 17.80 -2.92 1.96
N VAL A 137 18.78 -2.44 1.19
CA VAL A 137 19.95 -1.70 1.74
C VAL A 137 19.80 -0.19 1.64
N GLY A 138 18.95 0.30 0.73
CA GLY A 138 18.72 1.71 0.44
C GLY A 138 18.38 2.53 1.69
N PRO A 139 17.38 2.15 2.49
CA PRO A 139 17.02 2.89 3.69
C PRO A 139 18.20 3.06 4.67
N LYS A 140 19.01 2.01 4.86
CA LYS A 140 20.21 2.06 5.71
C LYS A 140 21.29 2.96 5.12
N LEU A 141 21.52 2.85 3.81
CA LEU A 141 22.53 3.64 3.10
C LEU A 141 22.22 5.14 3.16
N LEU A 142 20.94 5.50 2.99
CA LEU A 142 20.54 6.90 2.94
C LEU A 142 20.64 7.61 4.29
N LYS A 143 20.68 6.90 5.43
CA LYS A 143 20.92 7.50 6.76
C LYS A 143 22.22 8.32 6.82
N PHE A 144 23.23 7.93 6.05
CA PHE A 144 24.55 8.55 6.04
C PHE A 144 24.73 9.62 4.94
N VAL A 145 23.72 9.81 4.10
CA VAL A 145 23.77 10.77 2.99
C VAL A 145 23.03 12.06 3.37
N PRO A 146 23.55 13.27 3.09
CA PRO A 146 22.81 14.51 3.33
C PRO A 146 21.45 14.53 2.59
N ALA A 147 20.37 14.77 3.33
CA ALA A 147 18.99 14.66 2.85
C ALA A 147 18.75 15.39 1.51
N ARG A 148 19.22 16.64 1.42
CA ARG A 148 19.02 17.52 0.27
C ARG A 148 19.57 16.95 -1.05
N LYS A 149 20.56 16.05 -1.01
CA LYS A 149 21.19 15.48 -2.22
C LYS A 149 20.42 14.29 -2.81
N VAL A 150 19.58 13.64 -2.01
CA VAL A 150 18.91 12.38 -2.34
C VAL A 150 17.44 12.42 -1.91
N GLN A 151 16.84 13.61 -1.82
CA GLN A 151 15.50 13.77 -1.29
C GLN A 151 14.47 12.97 -2.08
N ASP A 152 14.51 13.07 -3.41
CA ASP A 152 13.59 12.32 -4.27
C ASP A 152 13.77 10.82 -4.16
N LEU A 153 15.01 10.35 -4.08
CA LEU A 153 15.29 8.94 -3.87
C LEU A 153 14.80 8.45 -2.50
N ARG A 154 14.94 9.27 -1.44
CA ARG A 154 14.38 8.95 -0.12
C ARG A 154 12.86 8.87 -0.18
N ASN A 155 12.21 9.84 -0.84
CA ASN A 155 10.77 9.84 -1.01
C ASN A 155 10.29 8.60 -1.77
N TRP A 156 11.01 8.18 -2.83
CA TRP A 156 10.73 6.95 -3.55
C TRP A 156 10.75 5.71 -2.64
N LEU A 157 11.76 5.58 -1.76
CA LEU A 157 11.83 4.48 -0.78
C LEU A 157 10.73 4.58 0.30
N ILE A 158 10.35 5.78 0.72
CA ILE A 158 9.28 5.98 1.69
C ILE A 158 7.94 5.54 1.07
N ILE A 159 7.63 6.02 -0.14
CA ILE A 159 6.44 5.63 -0.90
C ILE A 159 6.41 4.11 -1.08
N TYR A 160 7.54 3.52 -1.47
CA TYR A 160 7.67 2.07 -1.57
C TYR A 160 7.37 1.36 -0.24
N GLY A 161 7.86 1.89 0.89
CA GLY A 161 7.61 1.32 2.21
C GLY A 161 6.11 1.21 2.53
N TYR A 162 5.33 2.26 2.24
CA TYR A 162 3.88 2.22 2.39
C TYR A 162 3.22 1.23 1.43
N TRP A 163 3.62 1.23 0.15
CA TRP A 163 3.07 0.29 -0.83
C TRP A 163 3.33 -1.17 -0.43
N ASN A 164 4.58 -1.49 -0.10
CA ASN A 164 5.02 -2.84 0.24
C ASN A 164 4.43 -3.35 1.57
N ALA A 165 4.16 -2.45 2.53
CA ALA A 165 3.47 -2.84 3.76
C ALA A 165 1.99 -3.21 3.52
N GLY A 166 1.39 -2.70 2.45
CA GLY A 166 0.00 -2.98 2.08
C GLY A 166 -1.01 -2.42 3.09
N GLY A 167 -2.30 -2.69 2.89
CA GLY A 167 -3.36 -2.22 3.79
C GLY A 167 -3.87 -0.80 3.48
N PRO A 168 -5.14 -0.49 3.81
CA PRO A 168 -5.79 0.75 3.40
C PRO A 168 -5.15 2.00 4.02
N GLU A 169 -4.70 1.93 5.28
CA GLU A 169 -4.05 3.05 5.98
C GLU A 169 -2.73 3.43 5.30
N ASN A 170 -1.92 2.43 4.96
CA ASN A 170 -0.64 2.67 4.31
C ASN A 170 -0.82 3.22 2.90
N VAL A 171 -1.76 2.67 2.11
CA VAL A 171 -2.05 3.17 0.76
C VAL A 171 -2.61 4.61 0.82
N THR A 172 -3.41 4.94 1.83
CA THR A 172 -3.89 6.31 2.07
C THR A 172 -2.72 7.26 2.38
N ALA A 173 -1.84 6.87 3.29
CA ALA A 173 -0.64 7.63 3.63
C ALA A 173 0.30 7.80 2.42
N MET A 174 0.42 6.78 1.58
CA MET A 174 1.17 6.82 0.33
C MET A 174 0.63 7.91 -0.61
N PHE A 175 -0.69 7.97 -0.84
CA PHE A 175 -1.30 9.02 -1.67
C PHE A 175 -1.07 10.41 -1.07
N ASN A 176 -1.19 10.53 0.25
CA ASN A 176 -0.93 11.78 0.96
C ASN A 176 0.52 12.26 0.81
N ILE A 177 1.51 11.35 0.85
CA ILE A 177 2.92 11.70 0.62
C ILE A 177 3.15 12.20 -0.80
N ILE A 178 2.54 11.53 -1.79
CA ILE A 178 2.64 11.96 -3.19
C ILE A 178 2.04 13.35 -3.36
N ALA A 179 0.84 13.56 -2.81
CA ALA A 179 0.14 14.83 -2.83
C ALA A 179 0.97 15.97 -2.22
N GLU A 180 1.54 15.72 -1.04
CA GLU A 180 2.33 16.72 -0.32
C GLU A 180 3.65 17.06 -1.02
N LYS A 181 4.42 16.02 -1.39
CA LYS A 181 5.79 16.21 -1.86
C LYS A 181 5.90 16.54 -3.35
N TYR A 182 4.93 16.13 -4.16
CA TYR A 182 5.01 16.23 -5.62
C TYR A 182 3.86 16.96 -6.29
N LEU A 183 2.72 17.14 -5.62
CA LEU A 183 1.58 17.91 -6.15
C LEU A 183 1.40 19.26 -5.44
N GLY A 184 2.25 19.58 -4.46
CA GLY A 184 2.25 20.86 -3.75
C GLY A 184 1.01 21.07 -2.88
N LEU A 185 0.32 19.99 -2.50
CA LEU A 185 -0.87 20.05 -1.66
C LEU A 185 -0.48 20.05 -0.18
N SER A 186 -1.24 20.77 0.66
CA SER A 186 -1.03 20.71 2.10
C SER A 186 -1.70 19.45 2.67
N VAL A 187 -0.95 18.70 3.46
CA VAL A 187 -1.41 17.52 4.19
C VAL A 187 -1.05 17.72 5.66
N GLU A 188 -2.03 17.61 6.55
CA GLU A 188 -1.84 17.92 7.98
C GLU A 188 -1.02 16.85 8.71
N ASP A 189 -1.35 15.57 8.51
CA ASP A 189 -0.65 14.47 9.15
C ASP A 189 -0.52 13.27 8.20
N ILE A 190 0.63 12.61 8.27
CA ILE A 190 0.93 11.40 7.50
C ILE A 190 1.44 10.38 8.52
N PRO A 191 0.60 9.40 8.92
CA PRO A 191 0.97 8.42 9.93
C PRO A 191 2.15 7.57 9.43
N PRO A 192 3.01 7.05 10.32
CA PRO A 192 4.10 6.16 9.94
C PRO A 192 3.56 4.87 9.31
N VAL A 193 4.43 4.16 8.58
CA VAL A 193 4.11 2.85 7.99
C VAL A 193 3.64 1.87 9.06
N VAL A 194 2.48 1.27 8.86
CA VAL A 194 1.95 0.17 9.67
C VAL A 194 2.47 -1.14 9.11
N GLU A 195 3.36 -1.82 9.81
CA GLU A 195 3.96 -3.07 9.34
C GLU A 195 3.13 -4.28 9.74
N THR A 196 2.93 -5.21 8.80
CA THR A 196 2.44 -6.55 9.12
C THR A 196 3.64 -7.44 9.46
N PRO A 197 3.68 -8.10 10.63
CA PRO A 197 4.80 -8.93 11.01
C PRO A 197 4.93 -10.13 10.06
N ALA A 198 6.17 -10.52 9.76
CA ALA A 198 6.44 -11.67 8.88
C ALA A 198 5.93 -13.00 9.45
N MET A 199 5.77 -13.08 10.77
CA MET A 199 5.15 -14.19 11.49
C MET A 199 4.40 -13.61 12.68
N GLY A 200 3.17 -14.06 12.89
CA GLY A 200 2.36 -13.65 14.02
C GLY A 200 1.13 -14.55 14.15
N LEU A 201 0.37 -14.33 15.23
CA LEU A 201 -0.91 -14.98 15.46
C LEU A 201 -2.03 -13.95 15.21
N LEU A 202 -3.12 -14.42 14.61
CA LEU A 202 -4.31 -13.61 14.32
C LEU A 202 -5.51 -14.22 15.02
N HIS A 203 -6.37 -13.37 15.56
CA HIS A 203 -7.68 -13.75 16.08
C HIS A 203 -8.75 -12.83 15.48
N PRO A 204 -9.90 -13.34 15.02
CA PRO A 204 -10.92 -12.51 14.36
C PRO A 204 -11.43 -11.32 15.18
N GLU A 205 -11.44 -11.47 16.52
CA GLU A 205 -11.89 -10.44 17.46
C GLU A 205 -10.77 -9.51 17.95
N TYR A 206 -9.53 -9.72 17.50
CA TYR A 206 -8.39 -8.88 17.84
C TYR A 206 -7.99 -8.02 16.65
N GLY A 207 -7.98 -6.69 16.82
CA GLY A 207 -7.67 -5.72 15.77
C GLY A 207 -6.18 -5.59 15.42
N GLY A 208 -5.45 -6.70 15.35
CA GLY A 208 -4.01 -6.70 15.08
C GLY A 208 -3.39 -8.10 15.05
N TYR A 209 -2.08 -8.15 15.31
CA TYR A 209 -1.32 -9.40 15.38
C TYR A 209 -0.66 -9.54 16.73
N PHE A 210 -0.49 -10.78 17.19
CA PHE A 210 0.36 -11.10 18.33
C PHE A 210 1.72 -11.58 17.83
N GLU A 211 2.80 -11.13 18.46
CA GLU A 211 4.16 -11.53 18.08
C GLU A 211 4.58 -12.84 18.75
N SER A 212 3.83 -13.30 19.76
CA SER A 212 4.10 -14.57 20.44
C SER A 212 2.83 -15.30 20.94
N PRO A 213 2.90 -16.64 21.11
CA PRO A 213 1.83 -17.40 21.77
C PRO A 213 1.51 -16.94 23.19
N VAL A 214 2.48 -16.36 23.90
CA VAL A 214 2.30 -15.91 25.28
C VAL A 214 1.36 -14.69 25.32
N GLU A 215 1.57 -13.71 24.45
CA GLU A 215 0.71 -12.53 24.32
C GLU A 215 -0.71 -12.93 23.91
N TYR A 216 -0.83 -13.82 22.92
CA TYR A 216 -2.14 -14.33 22.50
C TYR A 216 -2.88 -15.04 23.63
N LEU A 217 -2.20 -15.92 24.38
CA LEU A 217 -2.82 -16.66 25.49
C LEU A 217 -3.15 -15.79 26.70
N ALA A 218 -2.43 -14.69 26.91
CA ALA A 218 -2.77 -13.70 27.93
C ALA A 218 -4.07 -12.99 27.55
N TRP A 219 -4.11 -12.40 26.36
CA TRP A 219 -5.30 -11.74 25.82
C TRP A 219 -6.51 -12.67 25.77
N TYR A 220 -6.34 -13.92 25.33
CA TYR A 220 -7.44 -14.88 25.21
C TYR A 220 -8.04 -15.25 26.58
N ARG A 221 -7.23 -15.31 27.65
CA ARG A 221 -7.73 -15.56 29.00
C ARG A 221 -8.51 -14.37 29.54
N GLU A 222 -7.98 -13.16 29.36
CA GLU A 222 -8.66 -11.91 29.75
C GLU A 222 -10.05 -11.82 29.09
N CYS A 223 -10.15 -12.06 27.78
CA CYS A 223 -11.45 -12.04 27.08
C CYS A 223 -12.43 -13.11 27.59
N ARG A 224 -11.95 -14.28 28.03
CA ARG A 224 -12.81 -15.34 28.59
C ARG A 224 -13.25 -15.04 30.03
N GLU A 225 -12.39 -14.46 30.85
CA GLU A 225 -12.71 -14.03 32.20
C GLU A 225 -13.76 -12.90 32.16
N GLU A 226 -13.60 -11.92 31.27
CA GLU A 226 -14.60 -10.87 31.05
C GLU A 226 -15.95 -11.38 30.50
N ALA A 227 -15.94 -12.48 29.75
CA ALA A 227 -17.17 -13.13 29.27
C ALA A 227 -17.88 -13.91 30.40
N GLY A 228 -17.12 -14.58 31.26
CA GLY A 228 -17.66 -15.30 32.43
C GLY A 228 -18.28 -14.36 33.46
N ASP A 229 -17.65 -13.22 33.74
CA ASP A 229 -18.19 -12.21 34.67
C ASP A 229 -19.49 -11.55 34.14
N LYS A 230 -19.71 -11.54 32.82
CA LYS A 230 -20.95 -11.04 32.22
C LYS A 230 -22.10 -12.05 32.28
N GLU A 231 -21.81 -13.35 32.28
CA GLU A 231 -22.83 -14.40 32.44
C GLU A 231 -23.31 -14.51 33.90
N GLU A 232 -22.43 -14.35 34.89
CA GLU A 232 -22.83 -14.41 36.32
C GLU A 232 -23.58 -13.17 36.82
N GLY A 233 -23.48 -12.03 36.13
CA GLY A 233 -24.19 -10.79 36.47
C GLY A 233 -25.61 -10.66 35.91
N GLY A 234 -26.05 -11.59 35.05
CA GLY A 234 -27.33 -11.51 34.33
C GLY A 234 -28.51 -12.21 35.00
N ASP A 235 -28.27 -13.12 35.94
CA ASP A 235 -29.27 -14.10 36.37
C ASP A 235 -29.66 -13.93 37.85
N ASN A 236 -30.12 -12.73 38.22
CA ASN A 236 -30.69 -12.51 39.54
C ASN A 236 -31.78 -11.43 39.54
N LYS A 237 -32.83 -11.61 38.73
CA LYS A 237 -34.13 -10.95 38.89
C LYS A 237 -35.17 -11.65 38.00
N GLU A 238 -35.76 -12.73 38.50
CA GLU A 238 -37.18 -13.11 38.31
C GLU A 238 -37.41 -14.48 38.96
N GLY A 239 -37.75 -14.45 40.24
CA GLY A 239 -38.17 -15.63 41.00
C GLY A 239 -39.22 -15.21 42.02
N GLY A 240 -40.47 -15.12 41.58
CA GLY A 240 -41.62 -14.85 42.42
C GLY A 240 -42.92 -15.00 41.66
N ASP A 241 -43.71 -15.99 42.08
CA ASP A 241 -45.16 -16.12 41.92
C ASP A 241 -45.70 -16.79 40.64
N ASN A 242 -45.99 -18.10 40.69
CA ASN A 242 -47.34 -18.61 41.01
C ASN A 242 -47.46 -20.13 40.77
N GLU A 243 -47.68 -20.87 41.85
CA GLU A 243 -48.35 -22.18 41.81
C GLU A 243 -49.86 -21.94 41.79
N GLU A 244 -50.55 -22.31 40.71
CA GLU A 244 -51.95 -22.75 40.80
C GLU A 244 -52.14 -24.00 39.93
N GLY A 245 -52.47 -25.10 40.61
CA GLY A 245 -52.78 -26.39 40.01
C GLY A 245 -54.09 -26.37 39.24
N GLY A 246 -54.07 -27.03 38.08
CA GLY A 246 -55.24 -27.33 37.27
C GLY A 246 -55.23 -28.81 36.89
N ASP A 247 -56.17 -29.51 37.50
CA ASP A 247 -56.66 -30.87 37.26
C ASP A 247 -56.80 -31.24 35.77
N ASN A 248 -56.75 -32.56 35.49
CA ASN A 248 -57.79 -33.31 34.77
C ASN A 248 -57.24 -34.63 34.24
N GLY A 249 -57.59 -35.71 34.94
CA GLY A 249 -57.50 -37.08 34.44
C GLY A 249 -58.43 -37.32 33.23
N TRP A 250 -58.06 -38.31 32.43
CA TRP A 250 -58.94 -38.94 31.45
C TRP A 250 -58.73 -40.45 31.49
N GLU A 251 -59.87 -41.14 31.44
CA GLU A 251 -60.11 -42.59 31.41
C GLU A 251 -59.34 -43.34 30.30
#